data_AF-A0A0K8PUD5-F1
#
_entry.id   AF-A0A0K8PUD5-F1
#
_cell.length_a   1.000
_cell.length_b   1.000
_cell.length_c   1.000
_cell.angle_alpha   90.00
_cell.angle_beta   90.00
_cell.angle_gamma   90.00
#
_symmetry.space_group_name_H-M   'P 1'
#
loop_
_entity.id
_entity.type
_entity.pdbx_description
1 polymer ?
#
loop_
_entity_poly.entity_id
_entity_poly.type
_entity_poly.pdbx_seq_one_letter_code
_entity_poly.pdbx_strand_id
1 'polypeptide(L)'
;MIARRGPLTAQWTTLVPSLAAVLLVFTWGRDLPAAVVALMTLVLAGAVLAAVHHAEVVARRVGEPFGCLVLAIAVTIIEVALIVTLMADGGDKGSTLARDTVFAAVMITCNGIVGLCLLVASLRHGTAVFNPEGTGAALATVATLATLSLVLPTFTTTKPGPESSTVQRTFAALSSLVLYGLFVATQTVRHRDYFLPITRTAR
;
A
#
# COMPACT_ATOMS: atom_id res chain seq x y z
N MET A 1 -19.40 -25.56 -9.10
CA MET A 1 -20.07 -25.74 -7.78
C MET A 1 -19.80 -24.48 -6.97
N ILE A 2 -20.75 -23.54 -6.92
CA ILE A 2 -20.57 -22.25 -6.21
C ILE A 2 -20.81 -22.52 -4.73
N ALA A 3 -19.73 -22.55 -3.94
CA ALA A 3 -19.85 -22.61 -2.49
C ALA A 3 -20.57 -21.34 -2.01
N ARG A 4 -21.81 -21.48 -1.53
CA ARG A 4 -22.50 -20.43 -0.78
C ARG A 4 -21.68 -20.15 0.48
N ARG A 5 -20.85 -19.11 0.44
CA ARG A 5 -20.15 -18.59 1.61
C ARG A 5 -21.22 -18.17 2.63
N GLY A 6 -21.17 -18.74 3.83
CA GLY A 6 -22.19 -18.53 4.86
C GLY A 6 -22.30 -17.05 5.29
N PRO A 7 -23.43 -16.64 5.89
CA PRO A 7 -23.71 -15.25 6.25
C PRO A 7 -22.64 -14.63 7.15
N LEU A 8 -21.99 -15.45 7.99
CA LEU A 8 -20.90 -15.04 8.90
C LEU A 8 -19.68 -14.46 8.16
N THR A 9 -19.35 -14.98 6.97
CA THR A 9 -18.22 -14.47 6.16
C THR A 9 -18.51 -13.16 5.44
N ALA A 10 -19.79 -12.80 5.26
CA ALA A 10 -20.21 -11.51 4.72
C ALA A 10 -20.44 -10.47 5.83
N GLN A 11 -20.77 -10.92 7.05
CA GLN A 11 -21.07 -10.05 8.18
C GLN A 11 -19.81 -9.54 8.89
N TRP A 12 -18.70 -10.29 8.95
CA TRP A 12 -17.52 -9.82 9.69
C TRP A 12 -16.95 -8.51 9.12
N THR A 13 -16.99 -8.33 7.79
CA THR A 13 -16.48 -7.10 7.14
C THR A 13 -17.31 -5.87 7.46
N THR A 14 -18.58 -6.02 7.85
CA THR A 14 -19.42 -4.91 8.29
C THR A 14 -19.43 -4.77 9.81
N LEU A 15 -19.45 -5.87 10.54
CA LEU A 15 -19.47 -5.90 12.00
C LEU A 15 -18.18 -5.35 12.62
N VAL A 16 -17.01 -5.72 12.09
CA VAL A 16 -15.73 -5.31 12.68
C VAL A 16 -15.48 -3.80 12.58
N PRO A 17 -15.70 -3.12 11.43
CA PRO A 17 -15.64 -1.65 11.39
C PRO A 17 -16.68 -0.97 12.27
N SER A 18 -17.90 -1.53 12.35
CA SER A 18 -18.95 -1.00 13.24
C SER A 18 -18.51 -1.07 14.71
N LEU A 19 -17.97 -2.22 15.12
CA LEU A 19 -17.42 -2.42 16.45
C LEU A 19 -16.24 -1.48 16.72
N ALA A 20 -15.35 -1.28 15.74
CA ALA A 20 -14.24 -0.34 15.84
C ALA A 20 -14.73 1.08 16.12
N ALA A 21 -15.75 1.54 15.39
CA ALA A 21 -16.36 2.86 15.60
C ALA A 21 -17.02 2.99 16.98
N VAL A 22 -17.76 1.97 17.41
CA VAL A 22 -18.38 1.95 18.74
C VAL A 22 -17.33 1.99 19.85
N LEU A 23 -16.29 1.15 19.75
CA LEU A 23 -15.19 1.16 20.72
C LEU A 23 -14.52 2.52 20.75
N LEU A 24 -14.22 3.11 19.59
CA LEU A 24 -13.60 4.44 19.50
C LEU A 24 -14.41 5.49 20.26
N VAL A 25 -15.74 5.51 20.10
CA VAL A 25 -16.63 6.44 20.84
C VAL A 25 -16.53 6.23 22.35
N PHE A 26 -16.48 4.98 22.82
CA PHE A 26 -16.36 4.68 24.25
C PHE A 26 -14.95 4.89 24.82
N THR A 27 -13.91 4.88 23.99
CA THR A 27 -12.53 5.03 24.47
C THR A 27 -11.96 6.42 24.22
N TRP A 28 -12.68 7.28 23.50
CA TRP A 28 -12.22 8.61 23.12
C TRP A 28 -11.87 9.48 24.33
N GLY A 29 -10.65 10.01 24.36
CA GLY A 29 -10.18 10.93 25.40
C GLY A 29 -10.07 10.33 26.81
N ARG A 30 -9.99 9.00 26.94
CA ARG A 30 -9.85 8.30 28.21
C ARG A 30 -8.48 7.62 28.32
N ASP A 31 -7.94 7.57 29.53
CA ASP A 31 -6.79 6.72 29.83
C ASP A 31 -7.24 5.25 29.89
N LEU A 32 -6.59 4.40 29.09
CA LEU A 32 -6.99 3.02 28.91
C LEU A 32 -5.94 2.07 29.49
N PRO A 33 -6.35 0.99 30.18
CA PRO A 33 -5.42 -0.05 30.57
C PRO A 33 -4.86 -0.76 29.33
N ALA A 34 -3.64 -1.29 29.43
CA ALA A 34 -2.93 -1.92 28.31
C ALA A 34 -3.73 -3.02 27.59
N ALA A 35 -4.57 -3.77 28.32
CA ALA A 35 -5.44 -4.78 27.75
C ALA A 35 -6.50 -4.20 26.78
N VAL A 36 -7.06 -3.03 27.11
CA VAL A 36 -8.05 -2.35 26.25
C VAL A 36 -7.36 -1.76 25.02
N VAL A 37 -6.15 -1.21 25.17
CA VAL A 37 -5.33 -0.75 24.04
C VAL A 37 -5.03 -1.91 23.08
N ALA A 38 -4.60 -3.06 23.61
CA ALA A 38 -4.36 -4.25 22.79
C ALA A 38 -5.61 -4.72 22.03
N LEU A 39 -6.77 -4.71 22.69
CA LEU A 39 -8.05 -5.02 22.06
C LEU A 39 -8.39 -4.02 20.93
N MET A 40 -8.22 -2.72 21.18
CA MET A 40 -8.45 -1.69 20.16
C MET A 40 -7.53 -1.87 18.95
N THR A 41 -6.25 -2.16 19.17
CA THR A 41 -5.29 -2.42 18.09
C THR A 41 -5.73 -3.61 17.24
N LEU A 42 -6.19 -4.70 17.86
CA LEU A 42 -6.69 -5.87 17.14
C LEU A 42 -7.97 -5.56 16.34
N VAL A 43 -8.89 -4.79 16.91
CA VAL A 43 -10.12 -4.40 16.22
C VAL A 43 -9.84 -3.42 15.08
N LEU A 44 -8.90 -2.48 15.26
CA LEU A 44 -8.43 -1.58 14.21
C LEU A 44 -7.79 -2.37 13.06
N ALA A 45 -6.91 -3.33 13.37
CA ALA A 45 -6.33 -4.21 12.36
C ALA A 45 -7.41 -4.98 11.60
N GLY A 46 -8.41 -5.50 12.30
CA GLY A 46 -9.57 -6.14 11.67
C GLY A 46 -10.38 -5.19 10.77
N ALA A 47 -10.57 -3.93 11.17
CA ALA A 47 -11.28 -2.93 10.38
C ALA A 47 -10.50 -2.55 9.11
N VAL A 48 -9.17 -2.45 9.20
CA VAL A 48 -8.29 -2.26 8.04
C VAL A 48 -8.41 -3.44 7.07
N LEU A 49 -8.35 -4.68 7.57
CA LEU A 49 -8.52 -5.87 6.74
C LEU A 49 -9.90 -5.93 6.07
N ALA A 50 -10.96 -5.51 6.77
CA ALA A 50 -12.30 -5.41 6.20
C ALA A 50 -12.37 -4.33 5.09
N ALA A 51 -11.73 -3.18 5.29
CA ALA A 51 -11.66 -2.11 4.29
C ALA A 51 -10.90 -2.57 3.02
N VAL A 52 -9.76 -3.24 3.18
CA VAL A 52 -9.01 -3.83 2.05
C VAL A 52 -9.85 -4.89 1.34
N HIS A 53 -10.59 -5.73 2.07
CA HIS A 53 -11.49 -6.70 1.45
C HIS A 53 -12.57 -6.04 0.60
N HIS A 54 -13.18 -4.95 1.09
CA HIS A 54 -14.14 -4.17 0.30
C HIS A 54 -13.49 -3.57 -0.95
N ALA A 55 -12.28 -3.02 -0.83
CA ALA A 55 -11.52 -2.51 -1.96
C ALA A 55 -11.24 -3.59 -3.01
N GLU A 56 -10.86 -4.80 -2.60
CA GLU A 56 -10.68 -5.93 -3.51
C GLU A 56 -11.97 -6.35 -4.20
N VAL A 57 -13.10 -6.36 -3.50
CA VAL A 57 -14.40 -6.69 -4.11
C VAL A 57 -14.75 -5.67 -5.19
N VAL A 58 -14.50 -4.37 -4.93
CA VAL A 58 -14.69 -3.32 -5.93
C VAL A 58 -13.71 -3.50 -7.08
N ALA A 59 -12.42 -3.72 -6.80
CA ALA A 59 -11.38 -3.94 -7.80
C ALA A 59 -11.73 -5.09 -8.76
N ARG A 60 -12.21 -6.22 -8.22
CA ARG A 60 -12.65 -7.36 -9.03
C ARG A 60 -13.86 -7.05 -9.90
N ARG A 61 -14.77 -6.18 -9.46
CA ARG A 61 -15.93 -5.74 -10.24
C ARG A 61 -15.55 -4.74 -11.33
N VAL A 62 -14.56 -3.89 -11.06
CA VAL A 62 -14.06 -2.90 -12.01
C VAL A 62 -13.26 -3.57 -13.13
N GLY A 63 -12.52 -4.63 -12.83
CA GLY A 63 -11.70 -5.35 -13.81
C GLY A 63 -10.38 -4.62 -14.13
N GLU A 64 -9.44 -5.32 -14.74
CA GLU A 64 -8.12 -4.77 -15.05
C GLU A 64 -8.14 -3.86 -16.30
N PRO A 65 -7.33 -2.79 -16.34
CA PRO A 65 -6.28 -2.40 -15.37
C PRO A 65 -6.79 -1.54 -14.19
N PHE A 66 -8.01 -1.00 -14.27
CA PHE A 66 -8.54 -0.04 -13.29
C PHE A 66 -8.77 -0.63 -11.90
N GLY A 67 -9.08 -1.93 -11.80
CA GLY A 67 -9.24 -2.63 -10.53
C GLY A 67 -7.94 -2.62 -9.69
N CYS A 68 -6.79 -2.78 -10.34
CA CYS A 68 -5.48 -2.67 -9.68
C CYS A 68 -5.27 -1.25 -9.10
N LEU A 69 -5.64 -0.21 -9.85
CA LEU A 69 -5.57 1.18 -9.38
C LEU A 69 -6.51 1.45 -8.21
N VAL A 70 -7.76 0.96 -8.26
CA VAL A 70 -8.71 1.11 -7.15
C VAL A 70 -8.18 0.48 -5.88
N LEU A 71 -7.61 -0.73 -5.97
CA LEU A 71 -7.01 -1.40 -4.82
C LEU A 71 -5.80 -0.63 -4.29
N ALA A 72 -4.91 -0.18 -5.19
CA ALA A 72 -3.72 0.59 -4.81
C ALA A 72 -4.10 1.90 -4.09
N ILE A 73 -5.06 2.65 -4.62
CA ILE A 73 -5.55 3.90 -4.01
C ILE A 73 -6.20 3.64 -2.65
N ALA A 74 -6.99 2.56 -2.51
CA ALA A 74 -7.60 2.24 -1.23
C ALA A 74 -6.55 1.93 -0.15
N VAL A 75 -5.53 1.13 -0.48
CA VAL A 75 -4.46 0.78 0.46
C VAL A 75 -3.63 2.02 0.83
N THR A 76 -3.29 2.87 -0.14
CA THR A 76 -2.52 4.09 0.14
C THR A 76 -3.30 5.10 0.98
N ILE A 77 -4.63 5.23 0.80
CA ILE A 77 -5.45 6.08 1.67
C ILE A 77 -5.38 5.59 3.12
N ILE A 78 -5.47 4.28 3.35
CA ILE A 78 -5.38 3.70 4.70
C ILE A 78 -3.99 3.97 5.29
N GLU A 79 -2.92 3.71 4.52
CA GLU A 79 -1.55 3.93 4.95
C GLU A 79 -1.26 5.40 5.29
N VAL A 80 -1.64 6.32 4.40
CA VAL A 80 -1.46 7.77 4.60
C VAL A 80 -2.28 8.25 5.80
N ALA A 81 -3.50 7.76 6.00
CA ALA A 81 -4.30 8.13 7.17
C ALA A 81 -3.62 7.73 8.49
N LEU A 82 -3.02 6.52 8.54
CA LEU A 82 -2.26 6.07 9.72
C LEU A 82 -1.00 6.89 9.93
N ILE A 83 -0.25 7.19 8.86
CA ILE A 83 0.96 8.04 8.92
C ILE A 83 0.60 9.45 9.41
N VAL A 84 -0.44 10.08 8.85
CA VAL A 84 -0.88 11.42 9.24
C VAL A 84 -1.31 11.44 10.71
N THR A 85 -2.02 10.41 11.17
CA THR A 85 -2.43 10.28 12.58
C THR A 85 -1.20 10.19 13.48
N LEU A 86 -0.21 9.38 13.11
CA LEU A 86 1.04 9.23 13.84
C LEU A 86 1.86 10.53 13.87
N MET A 87 1.89 11.27 12.76
CA MET A 87 2.60 12.56 12.68
C MET A 87 1.89 13.66 13.48
N ALA A 88 0.56 13.64 13.52
CA ALA A 88 -0.21 14.59 14.30
C ALA A 88 0.00 14.41 15.82
N ASP A 89 0.17 13.17 16.27
CA ASP A 89 0.31 12.83 17.70
C ASP A 89 1.78 12.75 18.16
N GLY A 90 2.71 12.38 17.27
CA GLY A 90 4.07 11.96 17.61
C GLY A 90 5.15 13.06 17.71
N GLY A 91 4.80 14.34 17.52
CA GLY A 91 5.75 15.46 17.54
C GLY A 91 6.97 15.26 16.62
N ASP A 92 8.16 15.67 17.05
CA ASP A 92 9.41 15.54 16.25
C ASP A 92 9.76 14.08 15.88
N LYS A 93 9.35 13.10 16.70
CA LYS A 93 9.55 11.66 16.41
C LYS A 93 8.59 11.14 15.34
N GLY A 94 7.44 11.80 15.14
CA GLY A 94 6.44 11.42 14.15
C GLY A 94 6.99 11.44 12.72
N SER A 95 7.86 12.40 12.40
CA SER A 95 8.49 12.51 11.07
C SER A 95 9.41 11.33 10.76
N THR A 96 10.23 10.89 11.73
CA THR A 96 11.11 9.74 11.55
C THR A 96 10.31 8.44 11.42
N LEU A 97 9.26 8.26 12.23
CA LEU A 97 8.41 7.07 12.15
C LEU A 97 7.62 7.01 10.83
N ALA A 98 7.17 8.15 10.31
CA ALA A 98 6.51 8.22 9.00
C ALA A 98 7.44 7.75 7.88
N ARG A 99 8.68 8.24 7.86
CA ARG A 99 9.70 7.81 6.88
C ARG A 99 9.99 6.31 7.01
N ASP A 100 10.18 5.82 8.22
CA ASP A 100 10.51 4.42 8.48
C ASP A 100 9.35 3.47 8.08
N THR A 101 8.10 3.93 8.21
CA THR A 101 6.91 3.19 7.75
C THR A 101 6.91 3.02 6.23
N VAL A 102 7.18 4.09 5.47
CA VAL A 102 7.25 4.04 4.00
C VAL A 102 8.43 3.16 3.54
N PHE A 103 9.59 3.25 4.21
CA PHE A 103 10.71 2.33 3.96
C PHE A 103 10.32 0.88 4.19
N ALA A 104 9.63 0.58 5.30
CA ALA A 104 9.15 -0.77 5.59
C ALA A 104 8.17 -1.27 4.52
N ALA A 105 7.25 -0.42 4.05
CA ALA A 105 6.29 -0.76 3.00
C ALA A 105 6.98 -1.17 1.69
N VAL A 106 7.98 -0.40 1.25
CA VAL A 106 8.79 -0.73 0.06
C VAL A 106 9.56 -2.03 0.26
N MET A 107 10.21 -2.21 1.42
CA MET A 107 11.00 -3.41 1.70
C MET A 107 10.14 -4.68 1.76
N ILE A 108 8.99 -4.62 2.45
CA ILE A 108 8.05 -5.74 2.58
C ILE A 108 7.47 -6.08 1.21
N THR A 109 7.08 -5.08 0.40
CA THR A 109 6.47 -5.33 -0.90
C THR A 109 7.48 -5.90 -1.90
N CYS A 110 8.63 -5.24 -2.07
CA CYS A 110 9.63 -5.61 -3.08
C CYS A 110 10.42 -6.86 -2.71
N ASN A 111 10.85 -7.02 -1.45
CA ASN A 111 11.66 -8.17 -1.05
C ASN A 111 10.82 -9.29 -0.45
N GLY A 112 9.83 -8.95 0.38
CA GLY A 112 8.97 -9.92 1.04
C GLY A 112 7.95 -10.53 0.08
N ILE A 113 6.97 -9.73 -0.36
CA ILE A 113 5.82 -10.20 -1.14
C ILE A 113 6.27 -10.67 -2.53
N VAL A 114 6.94 -9.81 -3.31
CA VAL A 114 7.39 -10.18 -4.66
C VAL A 114 8.41 -11.33 -4.60
N GLY A 115 9.36 -11.29 -3.67
CA GLY A 115 10.33 -12.38 -3.49
C GLY A 115 9.69 -13.72 -3.15
N LEU A 116 8.72 -13.74 -2.23
CA LEU A 116 7.96 -14.94 -1.88
C LEU A 116 7.14 -15.46 -3.06
N CYS A 117 6.48 -14.57 -3.81
CA CYS A 117 5.73 -14.93 -5.01
C CYS A 117 6.64 -15.59 -6.06
N LEU A 118 7.83 -15.05 -6.31
CA LEU A 118 8.79 -15.61 -7.26
C LEU A 118 9.35 -16.95 -6.78
N LEU A 119 9.66 -17.08 -5.49
CA LEU A 119 10.11 -18.33 -4.89
C LEU A 119 9.05 -19.42 -5.05
N VAL A 120 7.81 -19.14 -4.64
CA VAL A 120 6.70 -20.10 -4.75
C VAL A 120 6.41 -20.46 -6.20
N ALA A 121 6.43 -19.48 -7.11
CA ALA A 121 6.20 -19.72 -8.54
C ALA A 121 7.28 -20.63 -9.14
N SER A 122 8.55 -20.38 -8.82
CA SER A 122 9.70 -21.14 -9.32
C SER A 122 9.75 -22.55 -8.72
N LEU A 123 9.45 -22.71 -7.43
CA LEU A 123 9.35 -24.02 -6.79
C LEU A 123 8.23 -24.89 -7.38
N ARG A 124 7.10 -24.28 -7.77
CA ARG A 124 5.95 -25.01 -8.32
C ARG A 124 6.04 -25.28 -9.81
N HIS A 125 6.65 -24.37 -10.59
CA HIS A 125 6.60 -24.40 -12.06
C HIS A 125 7.97 -24.38 -12.73
N GLY A 126 9.07 -24.44 -11.97
CA GLY A 126 10.45 -24.36 -12.46
C GLY A 126 10.89 -22.92 -12.77
N THR A 127 10.09 -22.20 -13.56
CA THR A 127 10.32 -20.79 -13.91
C THR A 127 9.08 -19.95 -13.66
N ALA A 128 9.27 -18.78 -13.03
CA ALA A 128 8.18 -17.82 -12.82
C ALA A 128 7.85 -17.11 -14.15
N VAL A 129 6.63 -17.28 -14.65
CA VAL A 129 6.14 -16.61 -15.87
C VAL A 129 5.34 -15.37 -15.46
N PHE A 130 5.75 -14.20 -15.94
CA PHE A 130 5.10 -12.91 -15.70
C PHE A 130 5.27 -12.02 -16.93
N ASN A 131 4.54 -10.90 -17.00
CA ASN A 131 4.72 -9.89 -18.06
C ASN A 131 5.92 -8.99 -17.70
N PRO A 132 7.07 -9.11 -18.39
CA PRO A 132 8.28 -8.36 -18.02
C PRO A 132 8.15 -6.87 -18.32
N GLU A 133 7.37 -6.46 -19.33
CA GLU A 133 7.18 -5.06 -19.68
C GLU A 133 6.41 -4.30 -18.59
N GLY A 134 5.27 -4.83 -18.16
CA GLY A 134 4.44 -4.22 -17.11
C GLY A 134 5.10 -4.28 -15.73
N THR A 135 5.68 -5.43 -15.39
CA THR A 135 6.37 -5.62 -14.10
C THR A 135 7.64 -4.77 -14.03
N GLY A 136 8.42 -4.71 -15.11
CA GLY A 136 9.60 -3.86 -15.21
C GLY A 136 9.26 -2.38 -15.08
N ALA A 137 8.20 -1.92 -15.74
CA ALA A 137 7.73 -0.53 -15.61
C ALA A 137 7.31 -0.17 -14.17
N ALA A 138 6.62 -1.09 -13.47
CA ALA A 138 6.22 -0.89 -12.09
C ALA A 138 7.45 -0.82 -11.14
N LEU A 139 8.38 -1.78 -11.27
CA LEU A 139 9.60 -1.81 -10.45
C LEU A 139 10.50 -0.60 -10.72
N ALA A 140 10.66 -0.19 -11.98
CA ALA A 140 11.43 1.00 -12.34
C ALA A 140 10.82 2.27 -11.73
N THR A 141 9.48 2.38 -11.74
CA THR A 141 8.79 3.52 -11.11
C THR A 141 9.00 3.54 -9.60
N VAL A 142 8.82 2.41 -8.92
CA VAL A 142 9.05 2.28 -7.47
C VAL A 142 10.51 2.59 -7.12
N ALA A 143 11.47 2.03 -7.86
CA ALA A 143 12.90 2.29 -7.63
C ALA A 143 13.25 3.77 -7.81
N THR A 144 12.71 4.42 -8.85
CA THR A 144 12.92 5.85 -9.09
C THR A 144 12.33 6.71 -7.98
N LEU A 145 11.08 6.44 -7.58
CA LEU A 145 10.42 7.18 -6.50
C LEU A 145 11.10 6.97 -5.15
N ALA A 146 11.45 5.73 -4.81
CA ALA A 146 12.19 5.42 -3.59
C ALA A 146 13.57 6.11 -3.58
N THR A 147 14.26 6.13 -4.72
CA THR A 147 15.56 6.82 -4.83
C THR A 147 15.40 8.33 -4.62
N LEU A 148 14.44 8.97 -5.30
CA LEU A 148 14.21 10.41 -5.21
C LEU A 148 13.69 10.84 -3.83
N SER A 149 12.80 10.08 -3.21
CA SER A 149 12.09 10.48 -1.99
C SER A 149 12.74 9.98 -0.70
N LEU A 150 13.49 8.87 -0.74
CA LEU A 150 14.00 8.21 0.46
C LEU A 150 15.54 8.14 0.50
N VAL A 151 16.19 7.90 -0.64
CA VAL A 151 17.65 7.75 -0.71
C VAL A 151 18.34 9.10 -0.88
N LEU A 152 17.95 9.87 -1.90
CA LEU A 152 18.57 11.14 -2.27
C LEU A 152 18.64 12.16 -1.13
N PRO A 153 17.60 12.35 -0.27
CA PRO A 153 17.68 13.28 0.86
C PRO A 153 18.81 12.96 1.86
N THR A 154 19.27 11.71 1.92
CA THR A 154 20.38 11.29 2.79
C THR A 154 21.74 11.79 2.28
N PHE A 155 21.83 12.14 0.99
CA PHE A 155 23.06 12.61 0.33
C PHE A 155 23.05 14.12 0.04
N THR A 156 21.97 14.84 0.36
CA THR A 156 21.90 16.29 0.18
C THR A 156 22.57 17.01 1.36
N THR A 157 23.59 17.83 1.07
CA THR A 157 24.52 18.44 2.04
C THR A 157 24.11 19.82 2.57
N THR A 158 22.85 20.23 2.40
CA THR A 158 22.45 21.64 2.62
C THR A 158 22.35 22.02 4.10
N LYS A 159 22.14 21.08 5.03
CA LYS A 159 22.27 21.24 6.51
C LYS A 159 22.64 19.90 7.16
N PRO A 160 23.18 19.87 8.40
CA PRO A 160 23.37 18.61 9.13
C PRO A 160 22.01 17.97 9.44
N GLY A 161 21.72 16.83 8.81
CA GLY A 161 20.45 16.09 8.94
C GLY A 161 19.81 15.79 7.57
N PRO A 162 18.82 14.88 7.50
CA PRO A 162 18.09 14.55 6.26
C PRO A 162 17.07 15.65 5.90
N GLU A 163 17.52 16.90 5.84
CA GLU A 163 16.68 18.04 5.48
C GLU A 163 17.07 18.61 4.12
N SER A 164 16.19 18.41 3.14
CA SER A 164 16.30 19.05 1.84
C SER A 164 15.86 20.52 1.91
N SER A 165 16.49 21.39 1.13
CA SER A 165 16.02 22.77 0.90
C SER A 165 14.55 22.78 0.45
N THR A 166 13.80 23.84 0.77
CA THR A 166 12.40 24.00 0.30
C THR A 166 12.27 23.75 -1.20
N VAL A 167 13.25 24.23 -1.99
CA VAL A 167 13.29 24.04 -3.46
C VAL A 167 13.51 22.57 -3.85
N GLN A 168 14.36 21.85 -3.12
CA GLN A 168 14.60 20.42 -3.37
C GLN A 168 13.39 19.57 -3.02
N ARG A 169 12.70 19.90 -1.91
CA ARG A 169 11.47 19.21 -1.51
C ARG A 169 10.34 19.40 -2.51
N THR A 170 10.11 20.64 -2.96
CA THR A 170 9.06 20.93 -3.95
C THR A 170 9.37 20.28 -5.29
N PHE A 171 10.63 20.32 -5.74
CA PHE A 171 11.05 19.61 -6.94
C PHE A 171 10.82 18.10 -6.84
N ALA A 172 11.25 17.48 -5.74
CA ALA A 172 11.08 16.04 -5.52
C ALA A 172 9.60 15.65 -5.46
N ALA A 173 8.76 16.44 -4.79
CA ALA A 173 7.32 16.22 -4.72
C ALA A 173 6.64 16.30 -6.09
N LEU A 174 6.93 17.36 -6.87
CA LEU A 174 6.37 17.54 -8.22
C LEU A 174 6.85 16.44 -9.17
N SER A 175 8.15 16.12 -9.15
CA SER A 175 8.72 15.06 -9.99
C SER A 175 8.11 13.70 -9.65
N SER A 176 7.91 13.40 -8.37
CA SER A 176 7.26 12.17 -7.92
C SER A 176 5.82 12.08 -8.40
N LEU A 177 5.07 13.19 -8.32
CA LEU A 177 3.70 13.26 -8.81
C LEU A 177 3.62 13.04 -10.33
N VAL A 178 4.53 13.67 -11.09
CA VAL A 178 4.62 13.51 -12.55
C VAL A 178 4.97 12.07 -12.92
N LEU A 179 5.95 11.46 -12.25
CA LEU A 179 6.35 10.07 -12.47
C LEU A 179 5.19 9.10 -12.19
N TYR A 180 4.48 9.28 -11.07
CA TYR A 180 3.31 8.47 -10.76
C TYR A 180 2.19 8.68 -11.79
N GLY A 181 1.91 9.92 -12.17
CA GLY A 181 0.92 10.23 -13.21
C GLY A 181 1.24 9.58 -14.56
N LEU A 182 2.52 9.59 -14.96
CA LEU A 182 2.99 8.93 -16.18
C LEU A 182 2.84 7.40 -16.09
N PHE A 183 3.14 6.82 -14.93
CA PHE A 183 2.92 5.39 -14.67
C PHE A 183 1.43 5.03 -14.80
N VAL A 184 0.55 5.80 -14.16
CA VAL A 184 -0.91 5.61 -14.27
C VAL A 184 -1.36 5.73 -15.73
N ALA A 185 -0.93 6.75 -16.47
CA ALA A 185 -1.28 6.92 -17.88
C ALA A 185 -0.79 5.78 -18.78
N THR A 186 0.39 5.23 -18.47
CA THR A 186 0.95 4.06 -19.14
C THR A 186 0.12 2.81 -18.86
N GLN A 187 -0.28 2.64 -17.60
CA GLN A 187 -1.11 1.52 -17.15
C GLN A 187 -2.55 1.56 -17.70
N THR A 188 -3.16 2.74 -17.83
CA THR A 188 -4.58 2.87 -18.22
C THR A 188 -4.83 3.12 -19.69
N VAL A 189 -3.94 3.84 -20.39
CA VAL A 189 -4.17 4.26 -21.78
C VAL A 189 -3.14 3.66 -22.71
N ARG A 190 -1.85 3.99 -22.51
CA ARG A 190 -0.85 3.84 -23.58
C ARG A 190 -0.37 2.41 -23.79
N HIS A 191 -0.23 1.64 -22.72
CA HIS A 191 0.31 0.27 -22.76
C HIS A 191 -0.48 -0.67 -21.86
N ARG A 192 -1.82 -0.51 -21.82
CA ARG A 192 -2.71 -1.30 -20.98
C ARG A 192 -2.51 -2.81 -21.13
N ASP A 193 -2.16 -3.27 -22.33
CA ASP A 193 -2.01 -4.69 -22.66
C ASP A 193 -0.83 -5.34 -21.91
N TYR A 194 0.14 -4.55 -21.43
CA TYR A 194 1.23 -5.02 -20.56
C TYR A 194 0.78 -5.30 -19.13
N PHE A 195 -0.40 -4.83 -18.73
CA PHE A 195 -0.96 -4.96 -17.40
C PHE A 195 -2.18 -5.89 -17.35
N LEU A 196 -2.45 -6.60 -18.44
CA LEU A 196 -3.48 -7.64 -18.51
C LEU A 196 -2.87 -9.03 -18.19
N PRO A 197 -3.67 -9.99 -17.73
CA PRO A 197 -3.18 -11.31 -17.39
C PRO A 197 -2.66 -12.03 -18.63
N ILE A 198 -1.51 -12.68 -18.49
CA ILE A 198 -0.96 -13.54 -19.54
C ILE A 198 -1.83 -14.79 -19.69
N THR A 199 -2.59 -14.88 -20.78
CA THR A 199 -3.33 -16.11 -21.10
C THR A 199 -2.32 -17.18 -21.49
N ARG A 200 -2.20 -18.24 -20.68
CA ARG A 200 -1.41 -19.42 -21.05
C ARG A 200 -2.12 -20.11 -22.22
N THR A 201 -1.68 -19.88 -23.44
CA THR A 201 -2.02 -20.78 -24.55
C THR A 201 -1.30 -22.09 -24.27
N ALA A 202 -2.05 -23.11 -23.83
CA ALA A 202 -1.51 -24.44 -23.62
C ALA A 202 -0.87 -24.93 -24.94
N ARG A 203 0.44 -25.21 -24.88
CA ARG A 203 1.14 -26.08 -25.80
C ARG A 203 1.62 -27.29 -25.03
#